data_AF-A0A399ZAZ6-F1
#
_entry.id   AF-A0A399ZAZ6-F1
#
_cell.length_a   1.000
_cell.length_b   1.000
_cell.length_c   1.000
_cell.angle_alpha   90.00
_cell.angle_beta   90.00
_cell.angle_gamma   90.00
#
_symmetry.space_group_name_H-M   'P 1'
#
loop_
_entity.id
_entity.type
_entity.pdbx_description
1 polymer ?
#
loop_
_entity_poly.entity_id
_entity_poly.type
_entity_poly.pdbx_seq_one_letter_code
_entity_poly.pdbx_strand_id
1 'polypeptide(L)'
;MKKTISLFLALFMIAVTVLPVMAASEAAAGPKAPFALVGKITAIDSAAGTITVKVYKGNRVVQPYRGQEVVLNTAAATRYLSKTSAAAVSVPITFADLMVGQAVSAQGRLA
;
A
#
# COMPACT_ATOMS: atom_id res chain seq x y z
N MET A 1 10.30 40.79 -12.58
CA MET A 1 9.80 39.63 -13.36
C MET A 1 10.82 38.50 -13.56
N LYS A 2 12.15 38.74 -13.54
CA LYS A 2 13.16 37.66 -13.65
C LYS A 2 13.41 36.88 -12.35
N LYS A 3 13.30 37.56 -11.19
CA LYS A 3 13.54 36.96 -9.85
C LYS A 3 12.40 36.06 -9.36
N THR A 4 11.18 36.29 -9.84
CA THR A 4 10.00 35.45 -9.53
C THR A 4 9.97 34.17 -10.38
N ILE A 5 10.60 34.18 -11.57
CA ILE A 5 10.75 32.99 -12.42
C ILE A 5 11.81 32.05 -11.84
N SER A 6 12.92 32.56 -11.33
CA SER A 6 13.92 31.72 -10.63
C SER A 6 13.37 31.10 -9.34
N LEU A 7 12.46 31.76 -8.64
CA LEU A 7 11.86 31.22 -7.42
C LEU A 7 10.88 30.07 -7.72
N PHE A 8 10.14 30.15 -8.82
CA PHE A 8 9.29 29.05 -9.29
C PHE A 8 10.10 27.86 -9.83
N LEU A 9 11.22 28.13 -10.52
CA LEU A 9 12.09 27.06 -11.04
C LEU A 9 12.88 26.34 -9.93
N ALA A 10 13.30 27.06 -8.88
CA ALA A 10 13.91 26.47 -7.69
C ALA A 10 12.91 25.67 -6.85
N LEU A 11 11.65 26.10 -6.79
CA LEU A 11 10.59 25.37 -6.09
C LEU A 11 10.18 24.09 -6.83
N PHE A 12 10.28 24.07 -8.16
CA PHE A 12 10.05 22.86 -8.97
C PHE A 12 11.19 21.84 -8.85
N MET A 13 12.43 22.28 -8.60
CA MET A 13 13.59 21.40 -8.42
C MET A 13 13.70 20.75 -7.03
N ILE A 14 12.96 21.22 -6.02
CA ILE A 14 12.96 20.62 -4.68
C ILE A 14 11.88 19.53 -4.54
N ALA A 15 10.96 19.40 -5.50
CA ALA A 15 9.98 18.31 -5.55
C ALA A 15 10.53 17.01 -6.18
N VAL A 16 11.82 16.95 -6.56
CA VAL A 16 12.45 15.83 -7.30
C VAL A 16 13.39 14.99 -6.42
N THR A 17 13.10 14.84 -5.13
CA THR A 17 13.76 13.87 -4.24
C THR A 17 12.68 13.34 -3.30
N VAL A 18 12.02 12.20 -3.52
CA VAL A 18 12.56 10.85 -3.54
C VAL A 18 11.52 9.99 -4.29
N LEU A 19 11.78 9.61 -5.55
CA LEU A 19 11.04 8.49 -6.14
C LEU A 19 11.84 7.23 -5.78
N PRO A 20 11.31 6.28 -4.99
CA PRO A 20 11.93 4.97 -4.93
C PRO A 20 11.95 4.43 -6.35
N VAL A 21 13.15 4.07 -6.81
CA VAL A 21 13.37 3.40 -8.08
C VAL A 21 12.50 2.14 -8.08
N MET A 22 11.34 2.19 -8.76
CA MET A 22 10.54 1.02 -9.10
C MET A 22 11.24 0.27 -10.23
N ALA A 23 12.41 -0.28 -9.93
CA ALA A 23 13.01 -1.36 -10.70
C ALA A 23 12.72 -2.66 -9.97
N ALA A 24 11.44 -3.03 -9.91
CA ALA A 24 11.06 -4.41 -9.61
C ALA A 24 11.10 -5.16 -10.94
N SER A 25 12.19 -5.90 -11.13
CA SER A 25 12.39 -6.88 -12.19
C SER A 25 11.13 -7.72 -12.44
N GLU A 26 10.67 -7.78 -13.70
CA GLU A 26 9.67 -8.75 -14.18
C GLU A 26 10.13 -10.22 -14.01
N ALA A 27 11.34 -10.49 -13.50
CA ALA A 27 11.90 -11.83 -13.34
C ALA A 27 11.73 -12.44 -11.94
N ALA A 28 10.70 -12.03 -11.18
CA ALA A 28 10.33 -12.69 -9.93
C ALA A 28 8.85 -13.12 -9.91
N ALA A 29 8.33 -13.60 -11.05
CA ALA A 29 7.08 -14.34 -11.08
C ALA A 29 7.29 -15.71 -10.40
N GLY A 30 7.42 -15.70 -9.07
CA GLY A 30 7.20 -16.87 -8.24
C GLY A 30 5.80 -17.42 -8.49
N PRO A 31 5.50 -18.66 -8.04
CA PRO A 31 4.18 -19.24 -8.24
C PRO A 31 3.10 -18.24 -7.81
N LYS A 32 2.07 -18.05 -8.66
CA LYS A 32 0.89 -17.19 -8.47
C LYS A 32 0.03 -17.66 -7.30
N ALA A 33 0.64 -17.74 -6.13
CA ALA A 33 0.06 -18.20 -4.90
C ALA A 33 -0.78 -17.07 -4.32
N PRO A 34 -1.96 -17.39 -3.76
CA PRO A 34 -2.69 -16.40 -3.00
C PRO A 34 -1.84 -16.00 -1.78
N PHE A 35 -1.80 -14.71 -1.48
CA PHE A 35 -1.25 -14.22 -0.22
C PHE A 35 -2.40 -13.93 0.75
N ALA A 36 -2.12 -14.09 2.04
CA ALA A 36 -2.97 -13.63 3.12
C ALA A 36 -2.08 -13.05 4.21
N LEU A 37 -2.35 -11.82 4.61
CA LEU A 37 -1.58 -11.11 5.62
C LEU A 37 -2.48 -10.36 6.59
N VAL A 38 -1.96 -10.17 7.80
CA VAL A 38 -2.51 -9.29 8.82
C VAL A 38 -1.41 -8.31 9.23
N GLY A 39 -1.75 -7.04 9.31
CA GLY A 39 -0.80 -5.98 9.61
C GLY A 39 -1.47 -4.68 10.01
N LYS A 40 -0.70 -3.60 9.99
CA LYS A 40 -1.17 -2.23 10.25
C LYS A 40 -0.80 -1.33 9.09
N ILE A 41 -1.74 -0.51 8.64
CA ILE A 41 -1.50 0.47 7.57
C ILE A 41 -0.54 1.54 8.08
N THR A 42 0.55 1.77 7.37
CA THR A 42 1.57 2.78 7.71
C THR A 42 1.62 3.95 6.72
N ALA A 43 1.18 3.74 5.48
CA ALA A 43 0.97 4.80 4.50
C ALA A 43 -0.17 4.45 3.54
N ILE A 44 -0.78 5.47 2.93
CA ILE A 44 -1.83 5.35 1.91
C ILE A 44 -1.47 6.31 0.77
N ASP A 45 -1.44 5.80 -0.45
CA ASP A 45 -1.32 6.61 -1.67
C ASP A 45 -2.61 6.47 -2.48
N SER A 46 -3.44 7.50 -2.43
CA SER A 46 -4.71 7.55 -3.15
C SER A 46 -4.57 7.80 -4.64
N ALA A 47 -3.45 8.40 -5.09
CA ALA A 47 -3.20 8.63 -6.50
C ALA A 47 -2.75 7.33 -7.19
N ALA A 48 -1.89 6.55 -6.53
CA ALA A 48 -1.45 5.24 -7.02
C ALA A 48 -2.41 4.09 -6.67
N GLY A 49 -3.36 4.29 -5.76
CA GLY A 49 -4.27 3.25 -5.29
C GLY A 49 -3.53 2.16 -4.51
N THR A 50 -2.56 2.54 -3.68
CA THR A 50 -1.75 1.61 -2.90
C THR A 50 -1.82 1.89 -1.41
N ILE A 51 -1.62 0.84 -0.61
CA ILE A 51 -1.44 0.97 0.84
C ILE A 51 -0.14 0.29 1.26
N THR A 52 0.60 0.91 2.17
CA THR A 52 1.76 0.31 2.81
C THR A 52 1.34 -0.30 4.13
N VAL A 53 1.70 -1.56 4.36
CA VAL A 53 1.29 -2.32 5.54
C VAL A 53 2.51 -2.91 6.23
N LYS A 54 2.66 -2.65 7.53
CA LYS A 54 3.60 -3.39 8.37
C LYS A 54 3.03 -4.77 8.70
N VAL A 55 3.71 -5.82 8.27
CA VAL A 55 3.22 -7.20 8.38
C VAL A 55 3.44 -7.77 9.78
N TYR A 56 2.40 -8.32 10.38
CA TYR A 56 2.46 -8.99 11.68
C TYR A 56 2.40 -10.51 11.56
N LYS A 57 1.53 -11.00 10.67
CA LYS A 57 1.32 -12.43 10.41
C LYS A 57 0.87 -12.62 8.96
N GLY A 58 1.09 -13.81 8.42
CA GLY A 58 0.55 -14.19 7.12
C GLY A 58 0.77 -15.67 6.82
N ASN A 59 0.35 -16.09 5.63
CA ASN A 59 0.60 -17.43 5.14
C ASN A 59 2.08 -17.63 4.75
N ARG A 60 2.45 -18.84 4.30
CA ARG A 60 3.84 -19.22 4.01
C ARG A 60 4.56 -18.27 3.04
N VAL A 61 3.86 -17.72 2.06
CA VAL A 61 4.45 -16.76 1.09
C VAL A 61 4.69 -15.38 1.71
N VAL A 62 3.91 -15.00 2.73
CA VAL A 62 4.05 -13.72 3.44
C VAL A 62 5.05 -13.81 4.61
N GLN A 63 5.31 -15.01 5.14
CA GLN A 63 6.19 -15.19 6.31
C GLN A 63 7.55 -14.47 6.24
N PRO A 64 8.28 -14.45 5.10
CA PRO A 64 9.56 -13.74 5.01
C PRO A 64 9.44 -12.23 5.27
N TYR A 65 8.27 -11.64 5.03
CA TYR A 65 8.02 -10.21 5.19
C TYR A 65 7.55 -9.82 6.60
N ARG A 66 7.47 -10.77 7.54
CA ARG A 66 7.03 -10.48 8.91
C ARG A 66 7.93 -9.42 9.56
N GLY A 67 7.31 -8.37 10.10
CA GLY A 67 7.97 -7.22 10.72
C GLY A 67 8.38 -6.12 9.73
N GLN A 68 8.35 -6.41 8.43
CA GLN A 68 8.68 -5.46 7.36
C GLN A 68 7.44 -4.73 6.86
N GLU A 69 7.67 -3.67 6.09
CA GLU A 69 6.62 -2.98 5.34
C GLU A 69 6.50 -3.56 3.93
N VAL A 70 5.27 -3.77 3.49
CA VAL A 70 4.95 -4.21 2.13
C VAL A 70 3.95 -3.26 1.51
N VAL A 71 4.12 -2.98 0.22
CA VAL A 71 3.17 -2.19 -0.57
C VAL A 71 2.16 -3.14 -1.20
N LEU A 72 0.88 -2.85 -1.02
CA LEU A 72 -0.23 -3.57 -1.62
C LEU A 72 -0.88 -2.70 -2.68
N ASN A 73 -0.91 -3.21 -3.91
CA ASN A 73 -1.62 -2.59 -5.01
C ASN A 73 -3.09 -2.99 -4.96
N THR A 74 -3.98 -2.01 -5.04
CA THR A 74 -5.42 -2.27 -5.16
C THR A 74 -5.86 -2.20 -6.62
N ALA A 75 -6.97 -2.85 -6.93
CA ALA A 75 -7.57 -2.85 -8.25
C ALA A 75 -9.05 -2.46 -8.15
N ALA A 76 -9.70 -2.19 -9.29
CA ALA A 76 -11.13 -1.91 -9.33
C ALA A 76 -12.00 -3.03 -8.73
N ALA A 77 -11.50 -4.26 -8.74
CA ALA A 77 -12.17 -5.43 -8.14
C ALA A 77 -11.88 -5.61 -6.63
N THR A 78 -11.01 -4.80 -6.03
CA THR A 78 -10.69 -4.88 -4.60
C THR A 78 -11.90 -4.50 -3.78
N ARG A 79 -12.27 -5.37 -2.83
CA ARG A 79 -13.39 -5.13 -1.90
C ARG A 79 -12.83 -4.70 -0.55
N TYR A 80 -13.32 -3.57 -0.05
CA TYR A 80 -12.97 -3.06 1.28
C TYR A 80 -14.10 -3.35 2.24
N LEU A 81 -13.77 -3.92 3.39
CA LEU A 81 -14.72 -4.31 4.41
C LEU A 81 -14.20 -3.84 5.77
N SER A 82 -15.04 -3.12 6.51
CA SER A 82 -14.78 -2.78 7.91
C SER A 82 -15.45 -3.78 8.83
N LYS A 83 -14.77 -4.11 9.94
CA LYS A 83 -15.31 -4.97 11.00
C LYS A 83 -14.90 -4.39 12.34
N THR A 84 -15.87 -4.03 13.17
CA THR A 84 -15.61 -3.39 14.48
C THR A 84 -15.19 -4.37 15.57
N SER A 85 -15.50 -5.66 15.41
CA SER A 85 -15.08 -6.73 16.33
C SER A 85 -15.08 -8.09 15.64
N ALA A 86 -14.51 -9.12 16.26
CA ALA A 86 -14.50 -10.47 15.69
C ALA A 86 -15.91 -11.06 15.48
N ALA A 87 -16.91 -10.63 16.24
CA ALA A 87 -18.29 -11.09 16.13
C ALA A 87 -19.17 -10.19 15.23
N ALA A 88 -18.73 -8.98 14.91
CA ALA A 88 -19.51 -8.04 14.10
C ALA A 88 -19.68 -8.52 12.65
N VAL A 89 -20.76 -8.10 12.00
CA VAL A 89 -20.93 -8.28 10.56
C VAL A 89 -20.00 -7.30 9.83
N SER A 90 -19.35 -7.76 8.76
CA SER A 90 -18.52 -6.89 7.92
C SER A 90 -19.38 -5.94 7.10
N VAL A 91 -19.04 -4.64 7.16
CA VAL A 91 -19.73 -3.57 6.41
C VAL A 91 -18.85 -3.16 5.23
N PRO A 92 -19.39 -3.07 3.99
CA PRO A 92 -18.65 -2.53 2.86
C PRO A 92 -18.22 -1.07 3.10
N ILE A 93 -16.98 -0.77 2.79
CA ILE A 93 -16.42 0.59 2.80
C ILE A 93 -15.71 0.87 1.47
N THR A 94 -15.17 2.06 1.32
CA THR A 94 -14.37 2.48 0.16
C THR A 94 -12.89 2.62 0.53
N PHE A 95 -12.04 2.81 -0.49
CA PHE A 95 -10.61 3.09 -0.26
C PHE A 95 -10.40 4.38 0.55
N ALA A 96 -11.27 5.38 0.36
CA ALA A 96 -11.17 6.66 1.06
C ALA A 96 -11.44 6.57 2.56
N ASP A 97 -12.08 5.49 3.02
CA ASP A 97 -12.38 5.25 4.44
C ASP A 97 -11.21 4.60 5.18
N LEU A 98 -10.16 4.18 4.46
CA LEU A 98 -8.96 3.61 5.05
C LEU A 98 -8.14 4.70 5.75
N MET A 99 -7.58 4.36 6.91
CA MET A 99 -6.75 5.30 7.69
C MET A 99 -5.43 4.66 8.08
N VAL A 100 -4.37 5.47 8.05
CA VAL A 100 -3.08 5.10 8.64
C VAL A 100 -3.29 4.78 10.12
N GLY A 101 -2.71 3.66 10.55
CA GLY A 101 -2.84 3.16 11.91
C GLY A 101 -3.93 2.10 12.09
N GLN A 102 -4.80 1.87 11.12
CA GLN A 102 -5.78 0.78 11.19
C GLN A 102 -5.12 -0.59 11.03
N ALA A 103 -5.59 -1.56 11.80
CA ALA A 103 -5.26 -2.96 11.58
C ALA A 103 -6.03 -3.48 10.36
N VAL A 104 -5.36 -4.22 9.49
CA VAL A 104 -5.92 -4.74 8.25
C VAL A 104 -5.60 -6.22 8.08
N SER A 105 -6.55 -6.95 7.52
CA SER A 105 -6.34 -8.28 6.95
C SER A 105 -6.51 -8.16 5.44
N ALA A 106 -5.48 -8.51 4.67
CA ALA A 106 -5.49 -8.41 3.22
C ALA A 106 -5.26 -9.78 2.59
N GLN A 107 -6.00 -10.04 1.52
CA GLN A 107 -5.89 -11.24 0.71
C GLN A 107 -5.82 -10.85 -0.76
N GLY A 108 -5.00 -11.55 -1.52
CA GLY A 108 -4.81 -11.26 -2.94
C GLY A 108 -3.93 -12.27 -3.62
N ARG A 109 -3.40 -11.91 -4.79
CA ARG A 109 -2.44 -12.71 -5.55
C ARG A 109 -1.14 -11.94 -5.72
N LEU A 110 -0.03 -12.68 -5.74
CA LEU A 110 1.24 -12.13 -6.19
C LEU A 110 1.16 -11.89 -7.70
N ALA A 111 1.68 -10.74 -8.15
CA ALA A 111 1.74 -10.36 -9.56
C ALA A 111 2.82 -11.17 -10.29
#